data_AF-A0A958QKM4-F1
#
_entry.id   AF-A0A958QKM4-F1
#
_cell.length_a   1.000
_cell.length_b   1.000
_cell.length_c   1.000
_cell.angle_alpha   90.00
_cell.angle_beta   90.00
_cell.angle_gamma   90.00
#
_symmetry.space_group_name_H-M   'P 1'
#
loop_
_entity.id
_entity.type
_entity.pdbx_description
1 polymer ?
#
loop_
_entity_poly.entity_id
_entity_poly.type
_entity_poly.pdbx_seq_one_letter_code
_entity_poly.pdbx_strand_id
1 'polypeptide(L)'
;MIKASDITKLYMYLQRTIRKKIRVDGVGLHTGKPASLTFCPAPDNTGVHFVRRDLPGEPHVSPKAQFVQATNMATTLGSEYFSISTVEHCLSAVSALRIDNLIIELQGPEIPIVDGSSIEFYSALVEAGVVEQEQPRKYCRVVKPVYYSDGQKHAYIVPYNGLRITCEIAFDHPEIGLQKIDIDITQSSFEKELARARTFGFLKDVEA
;
A
#
# COMPACT_ATOMS: atom_id res chain seq x y z
N MET A 1 38.67 16.13 6.72
CA MET A 1 38.19 15.17 7.73
C MET A 1 36.70 15.03 7.56
N ILE A 2 36.23 13.88 7.06
CA ILE A 2 34.81 13.54 7.01
C ILE A 2 34.39 13.26 8.47
N LYS A 3 33.36 13.93 9.00
CA LYS A 3 32.92 13.68 10.37
C LYS A 3 32.29 12.28 10.44
N ALA A 4 32.36 11.60 11.59
CA ALA A 4 31.70 10.31 11.78
C ALA A 4 30.18 10.39 11.47
N SER A 5 29.53 11.53 11.74
CA SER A 5 28.15 11.81 11.33
C SER A 5 27.92 11.76 9.81
N ASP A 6 28.92 12.18 9.03
CA ASP A 6 28.85 12.19 7.57
C ASP A 6 29.09 10.78 6.99
N ILE A 7 29.91 9.96 7.66
CA ILE A 7 30.10 8.53 7.32
C ILE A 7 28.83 7.72 7.65
N THR A 8 28.15 8.05 8.75
CA THR A 8 26.92 7.35 9.15
C THR A 8 25.77 7.67 8.17
N LYS A 9 25.68 8.92 7.67
CA LYS A 9 24.79 9.28 6.56
C LYS A 9 25.05 8.49 5.27
N LEU A 10 26.30 8.10 5.00
CA LEU A 10 26.68 7.37 3.78
C LEU A 10 26.15 5.92 3.73
N TYR A 11 25.72 5.35 4.86
CA TYR A 11 25.26 3.96 4.98
C TYR A 11 23.84 3.81 5.55
N MET A 12 23.15 4.92 5.84
CA MET A 12 21.80 4.89 6.41
C MET A 12 20.76 5.18 5.34
N TYR A 13 19.81 4.26 5.17
CA TYR A 13 18.59 4.58 4.44
C TYR A 13 17.78 5.59 5.24
N LEU A 14 17.53 6.75 4.63
CA LEU A 14 16.75 7.83 5.23
C LEU A 14 15.26 7.64 4.95
N GLN A 15 14.42 8.21 5.81
CA GLN A 15 12.98 8.26 5.60
C GLN A 15 12.66 9.01 4.30
N ARG A 16 11.51 8.72 3.70
CA ARG A 16 11.06 9.39 2.48
C ARG A 16 9.66 9.96 2.58
N THR A 17 9.45 11.05 1.85
CA THR A 17 8.16 11.70 1.58
C THR A 17 8.12 12.09 0.09
N ILE A 18 7.10 12.83 -0.34
CA ILE A 18 7.00 13.41 -1.69
C ILE A 18 7.38 14.91 -1.68
N ARG A 19 7.67 15.52 -2.84
CA ARG A 19 8.04 16.96 -2.91
C ARG A 19 6.82 17.86 -2.92
N LYS A 20 5.78 17.47 -3.66
CA LYS A 20 4.57 18.26 -3.89
C LYS A 20 3.34 17.41 -3.64
N LYS A 21 2.21 18.06 -3.37
CA LYS A 21 0.91 17.39 -3.35
C LYS A 21 0.59 16.85 -4.75
N ILE A 22 -0.08 15.71 -4.83
CA ILE A 22 -0.65 15.21 -6.08
C ILE A 22 -1.98 14.53 -5.84
N ARG A 23 -2.88 14.63 -6.82
CA ARG A 23 -4.26 14.14 -6.73
C ARG A 23 -4.52 13.04 -7.75
N VAL A 24 -5.29 12.03 -7.35
CA VAL A 24 -5.82 10.96 -8.20
C VAL A 24 -7.33 10.92 -8.01
N ASP A 25 -8.08 11.04 -9.10
CA ASP A 25 -9.54 11.00 -9.11
C ASP A 25 -10.03 9.67 -9.71
N GLY A 26 -11.23 9.24 -9.30
CA GLY A 26 -11.85 8.03 -9.83
C GLY A 26 -13.20 7.73 -9.18
N VAL A 27 -13.55 6.46 -9.12
CA VAL A 27 -14.77 5.94 -8.49
C VAL A 27 -14.43 4.78 -7.57
N GLY A 28 -15.17 4.58 -6.48
CA GLY A 28 -15.02 3.39 -5.64
C GLY A 28 -15.47 2.12 -6.37
N LEU A 29 -14.75 1.01 -6.16
CA LEU A 29 -15.07 -0.28 -6.79
C LEU A 29 -16.43 -0.82 -6.30
N HIS A 30 -16.62 -0.82 -4.98
CA HIS A 30 -17.80 -1.42 -4.37
C HIS A 30 -18.95 -0.43 -4.26
N THR A 31 -18.63 0.85 -4.07
CA THR A 31 -19.65 1.88 -3.86
C THR A 31 -20.15 2.53 -5.16
N GLY A 32 -19.36 2.48 -6.24
CA GLY A 32 -19.64 3.17 -7.50
C GLY A 32 -19.67 4.71 -7.39
N LYS A 33 -19.31 5.26 -6.22
CA LYS A 33 -19.39 6.70 -5.95
C LYS A 33 -18.09 7.39 -6.36
N PRO A 34 -18.16 8.67 -6.82
CA PRO A 34 -16.97 9.46 -7.06
C PRO A 34 -16.08 9.53 -5.82
N ALA A 35 -14.78 9.37 -6.03
CA ALA A 35 -13.79 9.42 -4.98
C ALA A 35 -12.50 10.05 -5.49
N SER A 36 -11.73 10.63 -4.57
CA SER A 36 -10.45 11.21 -4.89
C SER A 36 -9.47 11.13 -3.74
N LEU A 37 -8.21 10.89 -4.08
CA LEU A 37 -7.10 10.90 -3.15
C LEU A 37 -6.17 12.06 -3.44
N THR A 38 -5.77 12.78 -2.39
CA THR A 38 -4.65 13.71 -2.46
C THR A 38 -3.52 13.20 -1.58
N PHE A 39 -2.39 12.88 -2.19
CA PHE A 39 -1.15 12.57 -1.47
C PHE A 39 -0.47 13.88 -1.08
N CYS A 40 -0.17 14.03 0.20
CA CYS A 40 0.43 15.22 0.79
C CYS A 40 1.75 14.86 1.48
N PRO A 41 2.83 15.63 1.26
CA PRO A 41 4.08 15.40 1.96
C PRO A 41 3.91 15.60 3.46
N ALA A 42 4.61 14.80 4.26
CA ALA A 42 4.58 14.89 5.71
C ALA A 42 5.99 15.00 6.33
N PRO A 43 6.14 15.66 7.49
CA PRO A 43 7.39 15.74 8.23
C PRO A 43 7.92 14.38 8.70
N ASP A 44 9.18 14.35 9.10
CA ASP A 44 9.87 13.15 9.58
C ASP A 44 9.11 12.51 10.76
N ASN A 45 9.11 11.18 10.80
CA ASN A 45 8.42 10.35 11.80
C ASN A 45 6.89 10.50 11.86
N THR A 46 6.25 11.17 10.89
CA THR A 46 4.78 11.23 10.81
C THR A 46 4.19 9.84 10.57
N GLY A 47 4.84 9.02 9.73
CA GLY A 47 4.25 7.81 9.20
C GLY A 47 3.25 8.09 8.08
N VAL A 48 2.59 7.03 7.61
CA VAL A 48 1.49 7.11 6.64
C VAL A 48 0.17 7.23 7.39
N HIS A 49 -0.68 8.19 7.02
CA HIS A 49 -2.03 8.33 7.57
C HIS A 49 -3.03 8.59 6.45
N PHE A 50 -4.20 7.98 6.55
CA PHE A 50 -5.35 8.37 5.76
C PHE A 50 -6.21 9.38 6.54
N VAL A 51 -6.80 10.35 5.85
CA VAL A 51 -7.68 11.38 6.42
C VAL A 51 -8.95 11.47 5.58
N ARG A 52 -10.12 11.31 6.20
CA ARG A 52 -11.44 11.52 5.54
C ARG A 52 -11.80 13.00 5.57
N ARG A 53 -11.37 13.76 4.57
CA ARG A 53 -11.62 15.22 4.48
C ARG A 53 -13.09 15.57 4.23
N ASP A 54 -13.87 14.63 3.73
CA ASP A 54 -15.30 14.80 3.47
C ASP A 54 -16.18 14.66 4.73
N LEU A 55 -15.61 14.20 5.86
CA LEU A 55 -16.36 14.00 7.10
C LEU A 55 -16.09 15.12 8.12
N PRO A 56 -17.10 15.50 8.94
CA PRO A 56 -16.89 16.43 10.05
C PRO A 56 -15.79 15.95 11.00
N GLY A 57 -14.91 16.88 11.40
CA GLY A 57 -13.78 16.58 12.27
C GLY A 57 -12.61 15.87 11.60
N GLU A 58 -12.70 15.58 10.29
CA GLU A 58 -11.63 15.04 9.45
C GLU A 58 -10.90 13.85 10.10
N PRO A 59 -11.63 12.78 10.45
CA PRO A 59 -11.04 11.66 11.17
C PRO A 59 -9.94 10.98 10.33
N HIS A 60 -8.95 10.45 11.03
CA HIS A 60 -7.74 9.90 10.42
C HIS A 60 -7.32 8.58 11.04
N VAL A 61 -6.60 7.77 10.27
CA VAL A 61 -6.14 6.44 10.68
C VAL A 61 -4.79 6.11 10.05
N SER A 62 -3.88 5.53 10.85
CA SER A 62 -2.66 4.92 10.32
C SER A 62 -2.96 3.51 9.81
N PRO A 63 -2.31 3.02 8.73
CA PRO A 63 -2.51 1.67 8.21
C PRO A 63 -1.79 0.63 9.08
N LYS A 64 -2.30 0.41 10.29
CA LYS A 64 -1.82 -0.60 11.25
C LYS A 64 -2.84 -1.72 11.39
N ALA A 65 -2.38 -2.94 11.62
CA ALA A 65 -3.22 -4.13 11.73
C ALA A 65 -4.37 -3.98 12.76
N GLN A 66 -4.13 -3.30 13.89
CA GLN A 66 -5.15 -3.06 14.92
C GLN A 66 -6.32 -2.17 14.47
N PHE A 67 -6.19 -1.47 13.34
CA PHE A 67 -7.24 -0.62 12.78
C PHE A 67 -7.93 -1.24 11.57
N VAL A 68 -7.63 -2.50 11.25
CA VAL A 68 -8.36 -3.27 10.23
C VAL A 68 -9.71 -3.67 10.82
N GLN A 69 -10.79 -3.21 10.18
CA GLN A 69 -12.17 -3.47 10.60
C GLN A 69 -12.82 -4.61 9.81
N ALA A 70 -12.42 -4.79 8.55
CA ALA A 70 -12.95 -5.83 7.67
C ALA A 70 -11.94 -6.23 6.60
N THR A 71 -12.04 -7.48 6.14
CA THR A 71 -11.19 -8.08 5.10
C THR A 71 -12.00 -8.82 4.02
N ASN A 72 -13.32 -8.66 4.01
CA ASN A 72 -14.18 -9.25 2.98
C ASN A 72 -14.10 -8.40 1.72
N MET A 73 -13.67 -8.98 0.60
CA MET A 73 -13.48 -8.35 -0.71
C MET A 73 -12.43 -7.24 -0.80
N ALA A 74 -12.17 -6.52 0.29
CA ALA A 74 -11.14 -5.48 0.38
C ALA A 74 -10.63 -5.32 1.82
N THR A 75 -9.46 -4.71 2.00
CA THR A 75 -8.99 -4.28 3.33
C THR A 75 -9.65 -2.96 3.70
N THR A 76 -10.36 -2.95 4.83
CA THR A 76 -11.00 -1.73 5.36
C THR A 76 -10.35 -1.30 6.66
N LEU A 77 -9.86 -0.06 6.70
CA LEU A 77 -9.32 0.59 7.89
C LEU A 77 -10.35 1.51 8.52
N GLY A 78 -10.26 1.72 9.83
CA GLY A 78 -11.04 2.76 10.50
C GLY A 78 -11.34 2.45 11.96
N SER A 79 -12.47 2.98 12.40
CA SER A 79 -13.03 2.82 13.73
C SER A 79 -14.54 2.61 13.63
N GLU A 80 -15.24 2.58 14.76
CA GLU A 80 -16.71 2.55 14.79
C GLU A 80 -17.36 3.79 14.14
N TYR A 81 -16.64 4.92 14.02
CA TYR A 81 -17.20 6.19 13.54
C TYR A 81 -16.93 6.48 12.05
N PHE A 82 -15.91 5.87 11.46
CA PHE A 82 -15.54 6.08 10.06
C PHE A 82 -14.74 4.90 9.52
N SER A 83 -14.78 4.72 8.21
CA SER A 83 -14.04 3.69 7.50
C SER A 83 -13.43 4.21 6.20
N ILE A 84 -12.44 3.47 5.72
CA ILE A 84 -11.73 3.65 4.46
C ILE A 84 -11.48 2.26 3.90
N SER A 85 -12.21 1.88 2.85
CA SER A 85 -12.08 0.58 2.20
C SER A 85 -11.12 0.63 1.00
N THR A 86 -10.62 -0.55 0.62
CA THR A 86 -9.84 -0.76 -0.62
C THR A 86 -8.48 -0.05 -0.59
N VAL A 87 -7.81 -0.08 0.57
CA VAL A 87 -6.54 0.63 0.80
C VAL A 87 -5.32 -0.05 0.18
N GLU A 88 -5.43 -1.33 -0.16
CA GLU A 88 -4.34 -2.23 -0.52
C GLU A 88 -3.55 -1.80 -1.76
N HIS A 89 -4.20 -1.41 -2.87
CA HIS A 89 -3.49 -0.97 -4.08
C HIS A 89 -2.74 0.34 -3.88
N CYS A 90 -3.37 1.29 -3.18
CA CYS A 90 -2.75 2.55 -2.79
C CYS A 90 -1.51 2.31 -1.90
N LEU A 91 -1.65 1.48 -0.85
CA LEU A 91 -0.56 1.15 0.05
C LEU A 91 0.55 0.34 -0.63
N SER A 92 0.22 -0.49 -1.62
CA SER A 92 1.18 -1.23 -2.43
C SER A 92 2.12 -0.27 -3.18
N ALA A 93 1.57 0.77 -3.83
CA ALA A 93 2.37 1.79 -4.50
C ALA A 93 3.24 2.61 -3.52
N VAL A 94 2.69 3.01 -2.38
CA VAL A 94 3.43 3.74 -1.32
C VAL A 94 4.60 2.90 -0.80
N SER A 95 4.36 1.61 -0.57
CA SER A 95 5.37 0.66 -0.09
C SER A 95 6.48 0.43 -1.12
N ALA A 96 6.12 0.26 -2.40
CA ALA A 96 7.07 0.05 -3.49
C ALA A 96 8.08 1.19 -3.64
N LEU A 97 7.62 2.44 -3.46
CA LEU A 97 8.46 3.63 -3.50
C LEU A 97 9.19 3.92 -2.19
N ARG A 98 8.96 3.09 -1.16
CA ARG A 98 9.54 3.23 0.17
C ARG A 98 9.22 4.62 0.74
N ILE A 99 7.99 5.08 0.64
CA ILE A 99 7.55 6.31 1.29
C ILE A 99 7.22 6.00 2.76
N ASP A 100 7.77 6.79 3.67
CA ASP A 100 7.62 6.63 5.13
C ASP A 100 6.60 7.60 5.71
N ASN A 101 6.63 8.85 5.24
CA ASN A 101 5.84 9.94 5.78
C ASN A 101 4.92 10.49 4.70
N LEU A 102 3.61 10.33 4.88
CA LEU A 102 2.62 10.71 3.88
C LEU A 102 1.25 10.91 4.52
N ILE A 103 0.58 12.02 4.21
CA ILE A 103 -0.84 12.19 4.52
C ILE A 103 -1.61 11.90 3.23
N ILE A 104 -2.58 10.97 3.30
CA ILE A 104 -3.42 10.55 2.19
C ILE A 104 -4.84 11.04 2.47
N GLU A 105 -5.22 12.14 1.83
CA GLU A 105 -6.51 12.77 2.01
C GLU A 105 -7.54 12.16 1.07
N LEU A 106 -8.56 11.51 1.61
CA LEU A 106 -9.67 10.93 0.87
C LEU A 106 -10.87 11.87 0.89
N GLN A 107 -11.50 12.05 -0.28
CA GLN A 107 -12.85 12.56 -0.41
C GLN A 107 -13.68 11.47 -1.06
N GLY A 108 -14.78 11.07 -0.42
CA GLY A 108 -15.59 9.93 -0.82
C GLY A 108 -15.48 8.76 0.16
N PRO A 109 -16.35 7.74 0.00
CA PRO A 109 -16.48 6.67 0.97
C PRO A 109 -15.40 5.58 0.86
N GLU A 110 -14.67 5.53 -0.24
CA GLU A 110 -13.81 4.41 -0.65
C GLU A 110 -12.62 4.95 -1.47
N ILE A 111 -11.48 4.27 -1.42
CA ILE A 111 -10.33 4.57 -2.28
C ILE A 111 -10.71 4.35 -3.76
N PRO A 112 -10.46 5.32 -4.68
CA PRO A 112 -10.80 5.15 -6.09
C PRO A 112 -10.11 3.93 -6.70
N ILE A 113 -10.86 3.10 -7.43
CA ILE A 113 -10.33 1.85 -8.00
C ILE A 113 -9.42 2.07 -9.21
N VAL A 114 -9.52 3.25 -9.84
CA VAL A 114 -8.75 3.63 -11.02
C VAL A 114 -8.87 2.58 -12.14
N ASP A 115 -7.77 2.00 -12.62
CA ASP A 115 -7.76 0.90 -13.59
C ASP A 115 -7.86 -0.50 -12.94
N GLY A 116 -7.97 -0.57 -11.62
CA GLY A 116 -7.98 -1.80 -10.83
C GLY A 116 -6.60 -2.30 -10.41
N SER A 117 -5.52 -1.59 -10.74
CA SER A 117 -4.14 -1.93 -10.34
C SER A 117 -3.54 -0.86 -9.40
N SER A 118 -2.22 -0.91 -9.19
CA SER A 118 -1.48 0.11 -8.42
C SER A 118 -0.84 1.18 -9.32
N ILE A 119 -0.93 1.07 -10.65
CA ILE A 119 -0.11 1.87 -11.58
C ILE A 119 -0.39 3.36 -11.51
N GLU A 120 -1.65 3.77 -11.37
CA GLU A 120 -2.02 5.18 -11.32
C GLU A 120 -1.51 5.83 -10.02
N PHE A 121 -1.60 5.13 -8.89
CA PHE A 121 -1.02 5.60 -7.62
C PHE A 121 0.50 5.68 -7.69
N TYR A 122 1.15 4.64 -8.21
CA TYR A 122 2.61 4.61 -8.36
C TYR A 122 3.09 5.76 -9.26
N SER A 123 2.45 5.95 -10.40
CA SER A 123 2.81 6.99 -11.38
C SER A 123 2.63 8.39 -10.79
N ALA A 124 1.52 8.63 -10.09
CA ALA A 124 1.29 9.90 -9.40
C ALA A 124 2.36 10.16 -8.33
N LEU A 125 2.72 9.17 -7.51
CA LEU A 125 3.75 9.33 -6.48
C LEU A 125 5.15 9.56 -7.08
N VAL A 126 5.48 8.91 -8.21
CA VAL A 126 6.70 9.19 -8.96
C VAL A 126 6.70 10.63 -9.49
N GLU A 127 5.60 11.09 -10.07
CA GLU A 127 5.46 12.47 -10.59
C GLU A 127 5.50 13.53 -9.47
N ALA A 128 4.96 13.21 -8.29
CA ALA A 128 5.08 14.05 -7.09
C ALA A 128 6.52 14.20 -6.60
N GLY A 129 7.41 13.30 -7.05
CA GLY A 129 8.83 13.29 -6.75
C GLY A 129 9.10 12.81 -5.32
N VAL A 130 9.64 11.60 -5.18
CA VAL A 130 10.06 11.07 -3.87
C VAL A 130 11.36 11.74 -3.43
N VAL A 131 11.42 12.12 -2.16
CA VAL A 131 12.58 12.75 -1.52
C VAL A 131 12.93 12.10 -0.20
N GLU A 132 14.22 12.09 0.09
CA GLU A 132 14.75 11.70 1.38
C GLU A 132 14.62 12.84 2.39
N GLN A 133 14.42 12.44 3.65
CA GLN A 133 14.31 13.29 4.82
C GLN A 133 15.55 13.13 5.72
N GLU A 134 15.58 13.75 6.89
CA GLU A 134 16.79 13.78 7.71
C GLU A 134 16.88 12.60 8.68
N GLN A 135 15.74 11.98 9.00
CA GLN A 135 15.69 10.87 9.95
C GLN A 135 15.95 9.50 9.31
N PRO A 136 16.60 8.57 10.03
CA PRO A 136 16.73 7.19 9.59
C PRO A 136 15.40 6.49 9.39
N ARG A 137 15.32 5.68 8.34
CA ARG A 137 14.21 4.77 8.12
C ARG A 137 14.25 3.61 9.10
N LYS A 138 13.08 3.24 9.61
CA LYS A 138 12.89 2.07 10.47
C LYS A 138 12.42 0.90 9.62
N TYR A 139 12.91 -0.30 9.91
CA TYR A 139 12.55 -1.53 9.23
C TYR A 139 12.08 -2.58 10.24
N CYS A 140 11.06 -3.35 9.86
CA CYS A 140 10.71 -4.57 10.58
C CYS A 140 11.56 -5.72 10.04
N ARG A 141 12.50 -6.23 10.84
CA ARG A 141 13.31 -7.39 10.48
C ARG A 141 12.71 -8.66 11.07
N VAL A 142 12.35 -9.60 10.22
CA VAL A 142 11.93 -10.94 10.65
C VAL A 142 13.16 -11.74 11.07
N VAL A 143 13.19 -12.16 12.33
CA VAL A 143 14.32 -12.91 12.93
C VAL A 143 14.01 -14.39 13.14
N LYS A 144 12.74 -14.78 13.09
CA LYS A 144 12.26 -16.16 13.19
C LYS A 144 11.06 -16.37 12.27
N PRO A 145 10.85 -17.59 11.74
CA PRO A 145 9.65 -17.91 10.98
C PRO A 145 8.36 -17.65 11.75
N VAL A 146 7.34 -17.15 11.05
CA VAL A 146 5.95 -17.01 11.51
C VAL A 146 5.06 -17.71 10.48
N TYR A 147 4.11 -18.50 10.95
CA TYR A 147 3.19 -19.26 10.12
C TYR A 147 1.77 -19.15 10.65
N TYR A 148 0.82 -19.03 9.73
CA TYR A 148 -0.61 -19.12 10.01
C TYR A 148 -1.31 -19.94 8.92
N SER A 149 -2.32 -20.71 9.31
CA SER A 149 -3.15 -21.48 8.39
C SER A 149 -4.61 -21.50 8.80
N ASP A 150 -5.46 -21.47 7.79
CA ASP A 150 -6.91 -21.64 7.90
C ASP A 150 -7.40 -22.50 6.73
N GLY A 151 -7.67 -23.79 7.00
CA GLY A 151 -8.02 -24.77 5.98
C GLY A 151 -6.92 -24.91 4.91
N GLN A 152 -7.27 -24.57 3.67
CA GLN A 152 -6.36 -24.61 2.50
C GLN A 152 -5.58 -23.30 2.31
N LYS A 153 -5.78 -22.29 3.15
CA LYS A 153 -5.12 -20.99 3.06
C LYS A 153 -3.95 -20.95 4.03
N HIS A 154 -2.79 -20.51 3.55
CA HIS A 154 -1.56 -20.46 4.32
C HIS A 154 -0.83 -19.15 4.11
N ALA A 155 -0.24 -18.61 5.18
CA ALA A 155 0.65 -17.46 5.13
C ALA A 155 1.92 -17.75 5.94
N TYR A 156 3.08 -17.53 5.33
CA TYR A 156 4.39 -17.77 5.94
C TYR A 156 5.26 -16.54 5.79
N ILE A 157 6.00 -16.19 6.85
CA ILE A 157 7.02 -15.14 6.80
C ILE A 157 8.29 -15.74 7.40
N VAL A 158 9.38 -15.71 6.65
CA VAL A 158 10.68 -16.27 7.08
C VAL A 158 11.77 -15.19 7.01
N PRO A 159 12.86 -15.31 7.79
CA PRO A 159 13.97 -14.37 7.70
C PRO A 159 14.55 -14.30 6.29
N TYR A 160 14.65 -13.09 5.74
CA TYR A 160 15.22 -12.81 4.43
C TYR A 160 15.92 -11.45 4.41
N ASN A 161 17.03 -11.32 3.68
CA ASN A 161 17.78 -10.07 3.55
C ASN A 161 17.20 -9.21 2.42
N GLY A 162 15.98 -8.72 2.62
CA GLY A 162 15.22 -7.97 1.64
C GLY A 162 13.72 -8.18 1.83
N LEU A 163 12.95 -7.95 0.77
CA LEU A 163 11.55 -8.35 0.70
C LEU A 163 11.38 -9.22 -0.55
N ARG A 164 11.04 -10.49 -0.35
CA ARG A 164 10.69 -11.43 -1.42
C ARG A 164 9.29 -11.95 -1.13
N ILE A 165 8.44 -11.95 -2.14
CA ILE A 165 7.05 -12.38 -2.02
C ILE A 165 6.86 -13.57 -2.97
N THR A 166 6.40 -14.68 -2.39
CA THR A 166 5.88 -15.81 -3.13
C THR A 166 4.38 -15.85 -2.92
N CYS A 167 3.60 -15.90 -4.00
CA CYS A 167 2.15 -16.04 -3.96
C CYS A 167 1.76 -17.21 -4.86
N GLU A 168 0.87 -18.06 -4.35
CA GLU A 168 0.30 -19.18 -5.08
C GLU A 168 -1.22 -19.08 -5.00
N ILE A 169 -1.89 -19.23 -6.14
CA ILE A 169 -3.34 -19.24 -6.25
C ILE A 169 -3.78 -20.57 -6.85
N ALA A 170 -4.94 -21.06 -6.41
CA ALA A 170 -5.55 -22.27 -6.95
C ALA A 170 -7.06 -22.01 -7.14
N PHE A 171 -7.46 -21.63 -8.35
CA PHE A 171 -8.85 -21.43 -8.71
C PHE A 171 -9.33 -22.59 -9.57
N ASP A 172 -10.51 -23.12 -9.25
CA ASP A 172 -11.21 -24.11 -10.08
C ASP A 172 -11.85 -23.42 -11.30
N HIS A 173 -10.99 -22.90 -12.18
CA HIS A 173 -11.36 -22.20 -13.40
C HIS A 173 -10.31 -22.47 -14.48
N PRO A 174 -10.69 -22.91 -15.69
CA PRO A 174 -9.74 -23.35 -16.73
C PRO A 174 -8.73 -22.28 -17.14
N GLU A 175 -9.13 -21.00 -17.13
CA GLU A 175 -8.25 -19.87 -17.49
C GLU A 175 -7.32 -19.41 -16.36
N ILE A 176 -7.51 -19.88 -15.11
CA ILE A 176 -6.71 -19.45 -13.96
C ILE A 176 -5.93 -20.64 -13.41
N GLY A 177 -6.61 -21.68 -12.94
CA GLY A 177 -5.98 -22.89 -12.41
C GLY A 177 -5.04 -22.62 -11.23
N LEU A 178 -3.95 -23.41 -11.18
CA LEU A 178 -2.85 -23.24 -10.24
C LEU A 178 -1.78 -22.34 -10.85
N GLN A 179 -1.49 -21.22 -10.20
CA GLN A 179 -0.42 -20.31 -10.62
C GLN A 179 0.45 -19.90 -9.43
N LYS A 180 1.72 -19.63 -9.71
CA LYS A 180 2.69 -19.20 -8.71
C LYS A 180 3.58 -18.09 -9.26
N ILE A 181 3.81 -17.08 -8.43
CA ILE A 181 4.85 -16.08 -8.63
C ILE A 181 5.80 -16.09 -7.43
N ASP A 182 7.08 -15.88 -7.69
CA ASP A 182 8.12 -15.73 -6.67
C ASP A 182 9.09 -14.63 -7.10
N ILE A 183 9.08 -13.50 -6.38
CA ILE A 183 9.72 -12.27 -6.85
C ILE A 183 10.36 -11.49 -5.69
N ASP A 184 11.60 -11.05 -5.94
CA ASP A 184 12.28 -10.06 -5.10
C ASP A 184 11.70 -8.66 -5.36
N ILE A 185 11.18 -8.03 -4.31
CA ILE A 185 10.51 -6.74 -4.39
C ILE A 185 11.55 -5.62 -4.34
N THR A 186 11.72 -4.98 -5.49
CA THR A 186 12.48 -3.75 -5.70
C THR A 186 11.58 -2.76 -6.42
N GLN A 187 11.97 -1.49 -6.46
CA GLN A 187 11.22 -0.50 -7.24
C GLN A 187 11.09 -0.91 -8.72
N SER A 188 12.19 -1.42 -9.31
CA SER A 188 12.23 -1.87 -10.72
C SER A 188 11.34 -3.09 -10.98
N SER A 189 11.41 -4.12 -10.12
CA SER A 189 10.58 -5.31 -10.28
C SER A 189 9.10 -5.02 -10.00
N PHE A 190 8.80 -4.14 -9.04
CA PHE A 190 7.43 -3.70 -8.82
C PHE A 190 6.85 -2.98 -10.03
N GLU A 191 7.57 -1.99 -10.57
CA GLU A 191 7.10 -1.21 -11.72
C GLU A 191 6.86 -2.07 -12.96
N LYS A 192 7.77 -3.00 -13.25
CA LYS A 192 7.70 -3.84 -14.45
C LYS A 192 6.70 -4.98 -14.33
N GLU A 193 6.67 -5.66 -13.18
CA GLU A 193 5.97 -6.94 -13.04
C GLU A 193 4.65 -6.83 -12.27
N LEU A 194 4.51 -5.84 -11.37
CA LEU A 194 3.41 -5.82 -10.38
C LEU A 194 2.47 -4.61 -10.50
N ALA A 195 3.00 -3.43 -10.82
CA ALA A 195 2.23 -2.19 -10.73
C ALA A 195 0.96 -2.20 -11.60
N ARG A 196 1.02 -2.87 -12.76
CA ARG A 196 -0.07 -2.96 -13.75
C ARG A 196 -0.95 -4.20 -13.59
N ALA A 197 -0.67 -5.07 -12.62
CA ALA A 197 -1.51 -6.23 -12.34
C ALA A 197 -2.83 -5.76 -11.73
N ARG A 198 -3.92 -5.90 -12.49
CA ARG A 198 -5.27 -5.48 -12.07
C ARG A 198 -5.92 -6.55 -11.19
N THR A 199 -6.81 -6.11 -10.31
CA THR A 199 -7.77 -6.99 -9.64
C THR A 199 -8.65 -7.71 -10.66
N PHE A 200 -9.23 -8.83 -10.24
CA PHE A 200 -10.16 -9.62 -11.04
C PHE A 200 -11.27 -10.18 -10.16
N GLY A 201 -12.39 -10.52 -10.78
CA GLY A 201 -13.52 -11.21 -10.18
C GLY A 201 -14.27 -12.00 -11.25
N PHE A 202 -15.11 -12.94 -10.83
CA PHE A 202 -15.94 -13.69 -11.77
C PHE A 202 -17.26 -12.98 -12.00
N LEU A 203 -17.75 -12.96 -13.25
CA LEU A 203 -19.02 -12.31 -13.60
C LEU A 203 -20.19 -12.85 -12.77
N LYS A 204 -20.22 -14.16 -12.50
CA LYS A 204 -21.23 -14.82 -11.66
C LYS A 204 -21.30 -14.27 -10.22
N ASP A 205 -20.21 -13.70 -9.72
CA ASP A 205 -20.12 -13.17 -8.35
C ASP A 205 -20.45 -11.66 -8.30
N VAL A 206 -20.58 -10.99 -9.46
CA VAL A 206 -20.95 -9.57 -9.57
C VAL A 206 -22.47 -9.38 -9.51
N GLU A 207 -23.23 -10.35 -9.99
CA GLU A 207 -24.70 -10.33 -10.06
C GLU A 207 -25.39 -10.96 -8.83
N ALA A 208 -24.61 -11.49 -7.87
CA ALA A 208 -25.06 -12.29 -6.74
C ALA A 208 -25.37 -11.47 -5.47
#